data_AF-A0A198AE70-F1
#
_entry.id   AF-A0A198AE70-F1
#
_cell.length_a   1.000
_cell.length_b   1.000
_cell.length_c   1.000
_cell.angle_alpha   90.00
_cell.angle_beta   90.00
_cell.angle_gamma   90.00
#
_symmetry.space_group_name_H-M   'P 1'
#
loop_
_entity.id
_entity.type
_entity.pdbx_description
1 polymer ?
#
loop_
_entity_poly.entity_id
_entity_poly.type
_entity_poly.pdbx_seq_one_letter_code
_entity_poly.pdbx_strand_id
1 'polypeptide(L)'
;MKKFIIGLLVGVAITVAGSVYADEGLEKIEAYLRPSLPVTLNGEVLKLDSSPVMVDGSTYLKLRDVATVTGLTVNWNDATQTVELSNKGVSKVSELSTTTENLESLKNQRIDLDKRINELSKIIEPYGVVGTYDGKLGFKEKDETFFTAKASYDELSTQRNQIDAQITALEAQK
;
A
#
# COMPACT_ATOMS: atom_id res chain seq x y z
N MET A 1 -53.18 -49.71 -37.82
CA MET A 1 -53.55 -48.30 -37.64
C MET A 1 -53.79 -47.90 -36.17
N LYS A 2 -54.40 -48.73 -35.33
CA LYS A 2 -54.71 -48.40 -33.91
C LYS A 2 -53.47 -48.17 -33.00
N LYS A 3 -52.33 -48.78 -33.33
CA LYS A 3 -51.06 -48.70 -32.56
C LYS A 3 -50.24 -47.43 -32.86
N PHE A 4 -50.48 -46.82 -34.02
CA PHE A 4 -49.83 -45.55 -34.42
C PHE A 4 -50.52 -44.32 -33.81
N ILE A 5 -51.83 -44.40 -33.57
CA ILE A 5 -52.61 -43.31 -32.95
C ILE A 5 -52.22 -43.12 -31.47
N ILE A 6 -51.89 -44.20 -30.77
CA ILE A 6 -51.43 -44.15 -29.37
C ILE A 6 -50.04 -43.49 -29.27
N GLY A 7 -49.14 -43.78 -30.22
CA GLY A 7 -47.83 -43.13 -30.28
C GLY A 7 -47.92 -41.62 -30.56
N LEU A 8 -48.84 -41.20 -31.42
CA LEU A 8 -49.09 -39.78 -31.72
C LEU A 8 -49.66 -39.03 -30.49
N LEU A 9 -50.58 -39.66 -29.74
CA LEU A 9 -51.17 -39.07 -28.55
C LEU A 9 -50.18 -38.92 -27.38
N VAL A 10 -49.30 -39.90 -27.17
CA VAL A 10 -48.25 -39.82 -26.14
C VAL A 10 -47.17 -38.80 -26.51
N GLY A 11 -46.87 -38.64 -27.81
CA GLY A 11 -45.92 -37.63 -28.29
C GLY A 11 -46.36 -36.18 -28.06
N VAL A 12 -47.66 -35.88 -28.18
CA VAL A 12 -48.21 -34.54 -27.93
C VAL A 12 -48.26 -34.18 -26.43
N ALA A 13 -48.33 -35.17 -25.54
CA ALA A 13 -48.30 -34.93 -24.10
C ALA A 13 -46.92 -34.49 -23.57
N ILE A 14 -45.83 -34.79 -24.29
CA ILE A 14 -44.46 -34.40 -23.89
C ILE A 14 -44.13 -32.96 -24.35
N THR A 15 -44.90 -32.38 -25.27
CA THR A 15 -44.69 -31.01 -25.77
C THR A 15 -45.41 -29.93 -24.96
N VAL A 16 -45.76 -30.18 -23.69
CA VAL A 16 -46.02 -29.07 -22.77
C VAL A 16 -44.68 -28.40 -22.50
N ALA A 17 -44.29 -27.53 -23.43
CA ALA A 17 -43.24 -26.55 -23.25
C ALA A 17 -43.64 -25.70 -22.05
N GLY A 18 -43.17 -26.07 -20.87
CA GLY A 18 -43.24 -25.20 -19.72
C GLY A 18 -42.51 -23.93 -20.09
N SER A 19 -43.26 -22.83 -20.18
CA SER A 19 -42.66 -21.50 -20.30
C SER A 19 -41.71 -21.33 -19.13
N VAL A 20 -40.40 -21.32 -19.39
CA VAL A 20 -39.43 -20.95 -18.38
C VAL A 20 -39.56 -19.44 -18.23
N TYR A 21 -40.22 -18.99 -17.17
CA TYR A 21 -40.21 -17.58 -16.81
C TYR A 21 -38.82 -17.29 -16.23
N ALA A 22 -38.03 -16.49 -16.95
CA ALA A 22 -36.90 -15.82 -16.33
C ALA A 22 -37.51 -14.84 -15.32
N ASP A 23 -37.28 -15.07 -14.03
CA ASP A 23 -37.55 -14.04 -13.03
C ASP A 23 -36.58 -12.90 -13.34
N GLU A 24 -37.10 -11.79 -13.86
CA GLU A 24 -36.25 -10.65 -14.20
C GLU A 24 -35.61 -10.04 -12.94
N GLY A 25 -36.01 -10.45 -11.73
CA GLY A 25 -35.36 -10.01 -10.47
C GLY A 25 -35.45 -8.49 -10.27
N LEU A 26 -36.33 -7.81 -11.01
CA LEU A 26 -36.50 -6.38 -10.98
C LEU A 26 -37.83 -6.05 -10.30
N GLU A 27 -37.74 -5.47 -9.11
CA GLU A 27 -38.88 -4.86 -8.44
C GLU A 27 -38.97 -3.37 -8.77
N LYS A 28 -40.18 -2.91 -9.11
CA LYS A 28 -40.42 -1.49 -9.34
C LYS A 28 -40.55 -0.77 -7.99
N ILE A 29 -39.75 0.28 -7.83
CA ILE A 29 -39.81 1.19 -6.68
C ILE A 29 -40.25 2.60 -7.10
N GLU A 30 -40.80 3.36 -6.15
CA GLU A 30 -40.98 4.81 -6.29
C GLU A 30 -39.77 5.54 -5.68
N ALA A 31 -39.30 6.60 -6.34
CA ALA A 31 -38.11 7.33 -5.92
C ALA A 31 -38.23 8.83 -6.19
N TYR A 32 -37.61 9.64 -5.33
CA TYR A 32 -37.56 11.11 -5.46
C TYR A 32 -36.12 11.60 -5.63
N LEU A 33 -35.89 12.52 -6.56
CA LEU A 33 -34.59 13.21 -6.68
C LEU A 33 -34.50 14.36 -5.67
N ARG A 34 -33.33 14.52 -5.04
CA ARG A 34 -33.06 15.56 -4.04
C ARG A 34 -31.86 16.44 -4.43
N PRO A 35 -31.96 17.27 -5.49
CA PRO A 35 -30.85 18.07 -6.00
C PRO A 35 -30.34 19.14 -5.01
N SER A 36 -31.19 19.56 -4.07
CA SER A 36 -30.86 20.58 -3.07
C SER A 36 -30.35 20.02 -1.74
N LEU A 37 -30.17 18.70 -1.62
CA LEU A 37 -29.64 18.10 -0.39
C LEU A 37 -28.17 18.47 -0.21
N PRO A 38 -27.79 19.22 0.84
CA PRO A 38 -26.39 19.47 1.13
C PRO A 38 -25.71 18.17 1.60
N VAL A 39 -24.60 17.82 0.96
CA VAL A 39 -23.73 16.72 1.39
C VAL A 39 -22.37 17.31 1.72
N THR A 40 -21.86 17.04 2.91
CA THR A 40 -20.58 17.57 3.37
C THR A 40 -19.62 16.46 3.76
N LEU A 41 -18.32 16.69 3.55
CA LEU A 41 -17.23 15.84 4.03
C LEU A 41 -16.22 16.74 4.73
N ASN A 42 -15.89 16.42 5.99
CA ASN A 42 -14.97 17.22 6.80
C ASN A 42 -15.33 18.72 6.89
N GLY A 43 -16.62 19.04 6.83
CA GLY A 43 -17.12 20.42 6.88
C GLY A 43 -17.18 21.15 5.52
N GLU A 44 -16.66 20.55 4.45
CA GLU A 44 -16.74 21.12 3.10
C GLU A 44 -17.93 20.55 2.31
N VAL A 45 -18.60 21.38 1.53
CA VAL A 45 -19.73 20.96 0.67
C VAL A 45 -19.21 20.20 -0.54
N LEU A 46 -19.69 18.97 -0.71
CA LEU A 46 -19.35 18.12 -1.84
C LEU A 46 -20.20 18.49 -3.06
N LYS A 47 -19.52 18.62 -4.21
CA LYS A 47 -20.17 18.68 -5.51
C LYS A 47 -20.38 17.26 -6.02
N LEU A 48 -21.64 16.84 -6.12
CA LEU A 48 -22.01 15.53 -6.65
C LEU A 48 -22.27 15.63 -8.16
N ASP A 49 -21.85 14.62 -8.91
CA ASP A 49 -22.13 14.53 -10.35
C ASP A 49 -23.57 14.07 -10.62
N SER A 50 -24.23 13.50 -9.62
CA SER A 50 -25.62 13.03 -9.71
C SER A 50 -26.42 13.46 -8.49
N SER A 51 -27.69 13.79 -8.71
CA SER A 51 -28.59 14.15 -7.62
C SER A 51 -28.84 12.94 -6.71
N PRO A 52 -28.79 13.08 -5.38
CA PRO A 52 -29.19 12.03 -4.45
C PRO A 52 -30.61 11.55 -4.72
N VAL A 53 -30.85 10.26 -4.52
CA VAL A 53 -32.16 9.61 -4.74
C VAL A 53 -32.73 9.19 -3.40
N MET A 54 -34.01 9.46 -3.14
CA MET A 54 -34.70 8.98 -1.95
C MET A 54 -35.67 7.86 -2.30
N VAL A 55 -35.54 6.73 -1.62
CA VAL A 55 -36.41 5.54 -1.73
C VAL A 55 -36.81 5.14 -0.32
N ASP A 56 -38.12 5.02 -0.07
CA ASP A 56 -38.68 4.64 1.24
C ASP A 56 -38.08 5.42 2.44
N GLY A 57 -37.87 6.72 2.24
CA GLY A 57 -37.29 7.62 3.25
C GLY A 57 -35.75 7.55 3.39
N SER A 58 -35.10 6.57 2.78
CA SER A 58 -33.64 6.43 2.74
C SER A 58 -33.05 7.19 1.57
N THR A 59 -31.97 7.94 1.79
CA THR A 59 -31.27 8.67 0.71
C THR A 59 -30.05 7.87 0.23
N TYR A 60 -30.00 7.63 -1.07
CA TYR A 60 -28.96 6.92 -1.78
C TYR A 60 -28.10 7.88 -2.58
N LEU A 61 -26.80 7.63 -2.54
CA LEU A 61 -25.80 8.34 -3.31
C LEU A 61 -25.14 7.38 -4.29
N LYS A 62 -24.71 7.91 -5.44
CA LYS A 62 -23.93 7.14 -6.39
C LYS A 62 -22.61 6.74 -5.72
N LEU A 63 -22.41 5.43 -5.59
CA LEU A 63 -21.26 4.86 -4.90
C LEU A 63 -19.92 5.41 -5.41
N ARG A 64 -19.81 5.65 -6.73
CA ARG A 64 -18.60 6.20 -7.34
C ARG A 64 -18.30 7.63 -6.88
N ASP A 65 -19.31 8.48 -6.73
CA ASP A 65 -19.14 9.86 -6.28
C ASP A 65 -18.60 9.86 -4.83
N VAL A 66 -19.17 9.00 -3.97
CA VAL A 66 -18.70 8.79 -2.59
C VAL A 66 -17.28 8.22 -2.56
N ALA A 67 -16.98 7.24 -3.41
CA ALA A 67 -15.65 6.66 -3.49
C ALA A 67 -14.60 7.70 -3.90
N THR A 68 -14.90 8.52 -4.92
CA THR A 68 -13.98 9.57 -5.39
C THR A 68 -13.63 10.56 -4.29
N VAL A 69 -14.63 11.07 -3.54
CA VAL A 69 -14.38 12.04 -2.46
C VAL A 69 -13.69 11.42 -1.24
N THR A 70 -13.80 10.10 -1.07
CA THR A 70 -13.13 9.36 0.01
C THR A 70 -11.78 8.76 -0.40
N GLY A 71 -11.32 9.02 -1.62
CA GLY A 71 -10.04 8.50 -2.14
C GLY A 71 -10.07 7.00 -2.49
N LEU A 72 -11.25 6.39 -2.58
CA LEU A 72 -11.45 5.01 -2.99
C LEU A 72 -11.66 4.91 -4.51
N THR A 73 -11.28 3.77 -5.06
CA THR A 73 -11.56 3.37 -6.43
C THR A 73 -12.63 2.29 -6.43
N VAL A 74 -13.59 2.42 -7.33
CA VAL A 74 -14.64 1.43 -7.57
C VAL A 74 -14.30 0.65 -8.84
N ASN A 75 -14.18 -0.66 -8.71
CA ASN A 75 -13.99 -1.59 -9.83
C ASN A 75 -15.19 -2.52 -9.95
N TRP A 76 -15.54 -2.90 -11.18
CA TRP A 76 -16.51 -3.97 -11.44
C TRP A 76 -15.74 -5.23 -11.81
N ASN A 77 -15.94 -6.30 -11.05
CA ASN A 77 -15.41 -7.61 -11.38
C ASN A 77 -16.47 -8.39 -12.13
N ASP A 78 -16.28 -8.53 -13.45
CA ASP A 78 -17.24 -9.19 -14.32
C ASP A 78 -17.32 -10.70 -14.09
N ALA A 79 -16.21 -11.33 -13.68
CA ALA A 79 -16.16 -12.77 -13.44
C ALA A 79 -17.00 -13.19 -12.22
N THR A 80 -17.00 -12.36 -11.17
CA THR A 80 -17.76 -12.62 -9.93
C THR A 80 -19.05 -11.81 -9.84
N GLN A 81 -19.31 -10.90 -10.78
CA GLN A 81 -20.43 -9.96 -10.75
C GLN A 81 -20.45 -9.14 -9.45
N THR A 82 -19.28 -8.68 -9.01
CA THR A 82 -19.13 -7.92 -7.75
C THR A 82 -18.58 -6.53 -7.96
N VAL A 83 -19.08 -5.58 -7.14
CA VAL A 83 -18.48 -4.26 -7.00
C VAL A 83 -17.37 -4.32 -5.95
N GLU A 84 -16.16 -3.92 -6.34
CA GLU A 84 -14.98 -3.89 -5.48
C GLU A 84 -14.61 -2.44 -5.16
N LEU A 85 -14.48 -2.12 -3.87
CA LEU A 85 -13.87 -0.86 -3.44
C LEU A 85 -12.46 -1.13 -2.96
N SER A 86 -11.50 -0.39 -3.49
CA SER A 86 -10.11 -0.45 -3.07
C SER A 86 -9.56 0.95 -2.89
N ASN A 87 -8.65 1.12 -1.95
CA ASN A 87 -7.89 2.36 -1.87
C ASN A 87 -6.81 2.32 -2.96
N LYS A 88 -7.01 2.99 -4.12
CA LYS A 88 -5.89 3.29 -5.03
C LYS A 88 -5.02 4.36 -4.37
N GLY A 89 -4.28 3.89 -3.38
CA GLY A 89 -3.52 4.68 -2.43
C GLY A 89 -2.82 3.82 -1.37
N VAL A 90 -3.07 2.52 -1.26
CA VAL A 90 -2.37 1.65 -0.28
C VAL A 90 -1.81 0.39 -0.95
N SER A 91 -1.45 0.48 -2.23
CA SER A 91 -0.52 -0.49 -2.85
C SER A 91 0.67 0.19 -3.54
N LYS A 92 0.77 1.52 -3.40
CA LYS A 92 1.98 2.25 -3.76
C LYS A 92 2.31 3.36 -2.76
N VAL A 93 1.35 3.96 -2.05
CA VAL A 93 1.66 4.94 -0.98
C VAL A 93 1.88 4.28 0.38
N SER A 94 1.35 3.09 0.66
CA SER A 94 1.76 2.34 1.86
C SER A 94 3.17 1.77 1.74
N GLU A 95 3.65 1.51 0.53
CA GLU A 95 5.04 1.14 0.28
C GLU A 95 5.93 2.37 0.09
N LEU A 96 5.48 3.46 -0.54
CA LEU A 96 6.31 4.68 -0.66
C LEU A 96 6.39 5.48 0.64
N SER A 97 5.36 5.55 1.47
CA SER A 97 5.44 6.22 2.77
C SER A 97 6.28 5.41 3.75
N THR A 98 6.13 4.09 3.80
CA THR A 98 7.03 3.24 4.60
C THR A 98 8.44 3.19 4.01
N THR A 99 8.63 3.11 2.70
CA THR A 99 9.97 3.14 2.07
C THR A 99 10.64 4.49 2.27
N THR A 100 9.90 5.61 2.23
CA THR A 100 10.50 6.94 2.46
C THR A 100 10.84 7.14 3.93
N GLU A 101 9.96 6.77 4.88
CA GLU A 101 10.26 6.81 6.31
C GLU A 101 11.41 5.85 6.69
N ASN A 102 11.42 4.64 6.12
CA ASN A 102 12.50 3.66 6.33
C ASN A 102 13.82 4.14 5.71
N LEU A 103 13.79 4.76 4.52
CA LEU A 103 14.98 5.31 3.86
C LEU A 103 15.58 6.46 4.66
N GLU A 104 14.74 7.38 5.16
CA GLU A 104 15.21 8.49 6.00
C GLU A 104 15.76 7.99 7.34
N SER A 105 15.13 6.99 7.95
CA SER A 105 15.63 6.34 9.17
C SER A 105 17.01 5.69 8.94
N LEU A 106 17.18 4.94 7.86
CA LEU A 106 18.47 4.32 7.48
C LEU A 106 19.54 5.38 7.16
N LYS A 107 19.19 6.47 6.47
CA LYS A 107 20.12 7.58 6.18
C LYS A 107 20.60 8.25 7.47
N ASN A 108 19.69 8.47 8.43
CA ASN A 108 20.06 9.02 9.73
C ASN A 108 20.96 8.06 10.53
N GLN A 109 20.69 6.76 10.49
CA GLN A 109 21.56 5.75 11.10
C GLN A 109 22.95 5.70 10.44
N ARG A 110 23.03 5.82 9.10
CA ARG A 110 24.31 5.93 8.37
C ARG A 110 25.12 7.15 8.81
N ILE A 111 24.45 8.29 8.97
CA ILE A 111 25.08 9.54 9.44
C ILE A 111 25.63 9.37 10.87
N ASP A 112 24.90 8.71 11.76
CA ASP A 112 25.40 8.42 13.12
C ASP A 112 26.63 7.53 13.11
N LEU A 113 26.60 6.45 12.31
CA LEU A 113 27.74 5.55 12.17
C LEU A 113 28.99 6.28 11.67
N ASP A 114 28.88 7.16 10.68
CA ASP A 114 30.04 7.91 10.18
C ASP A 114 30.63 8.85 11.23
N LYS A 115 29.78 9.48 12.05
CA LYS A 115 30.25 10.30 13.17
C LYS A 115 31.05 9.45 14.16
N ARG A 116 30.51 8.28 14.56
CA ARG A 116 31.17 7.37 15.50
C ARG A 116 32.48 6.81 14.94
N ILE A 117 32.48 6.41 13.68
CA ILE A 117 33.67 5.93 12.95
C ILE A 117 34.74 7.03 12.92
N ASN A 118 34.35 8.29 12.65
CA ASN A 118 35.28 9.42 12.65
C ASN A 118 35.89 9.68 14.03
N GLU A 119 35.10 9.61 15.12
CA GLU A 119 35.64 9.75 16.47
C GLU A 119 36.60 8.61 16.84
N LEU A 120 36.30 7.37 16.42
CA LEU A 120 37.22 6.24 16.59
C LEU A 120 38.49 6.41 15.75
N SER A 121 38.39 6.95 14.54
CA SER A 121 39.55 7.23 13.67
C SER A 121 40.56 8.14 14.38
N LYS A 122 40.10 9.20 15.03
CA LYS A 122 40.95 10.12 15.81
C LYS A 122 41.70 9.44 16.94
N ILE A 123 41.13 8.38 17.52
CA ILE A 123 41.79 7.59 18.58
C ILE A 123 42.86 6.67 17.97
N ILE A 124 42.58 6.10 16.80
CA ILE A 124 43.42 5.09 16.13
C ILE A 124 44.62 5.74 15.42
N GLU A 125 44.41 6.83 14.69
CA GLU A 125 45.40 7.52 13.83
C GLU A 125 46.74 7.86 14.51
N PRO A 126 46.79 8.30 15.79
CA PRO A 126 48.04 8.64 16.46
C PRO A 126 48.93 7.43 16.79
N TYR A 127 48.42 6.20 16.69
CA TYR A 127 49.16 4.97 17.00
C TYR A 127 49.86 4.45 15.75
N GLY A 128 51.06 3.88 15.92
CA GLY A 128 51.77 3.33 14.77
C GLY A 128 52.49 4.37 13.90
N VAL A 129 52.51 5.63 14.32
CA VAL A 129 53.11 6.75 13.60
C VAL A 129 54.19 7.40 14.48
N VAL A 130 55.28 7.85 13.87
CA VAL A 130 56.30 8.66 14.55
C VAL A 130 55.78 10.08 14.72
N GLY A 131 55.81 10.59 15.94
CA GLY A 131 55.27 11.90 16.27
C GLY A 131 55.96 12.51 17.48
N THR A 132 55.50 13.70 17.87
CA THR A 132 55.94 14.35 19.10
C THR A 132 54.92 14.10 20.20
N TYR A 133 55.32 13.38 21.24
CA TYR A 133 54.50 13.04 22.40
C TYR A 133 55.21 13.60 23.64
N ASP A 134 54.48 14.33 24.49
CA ASP A 134 55.05 15.01 25.68
C ASP A 134 56.30 15.85 25.37
N GLY A 135 56.31 16.51 24.21
CA GLY A 135 57.42 17.35 23.75
C GLY A 135 58.66 16.58 23.27
N LYS A 136 58.58 15.25 23.13
CA LYS A 136 59.68 14.40 22.66
C LYS A 136 59.29 13.62 21.42
N LEU A 137 60.23 13.46 20.49
CA LEU A 137 60.03 12.59 19.34
C LEU A 137 59.91 11.14 19.82
N GLY A 138 58.87 10.44 19.37
CA GLY A 138 58.58 9.09 19.81
C GLY A 138 57.57 8.39 18.90
N PHE A 139 57.14 7.22 19.32
CA PHE A 139 56.16 6.39 18.62
C PHE A 139 55.14 5.91 19.65
N LYS A 140 53.85 6.10 19.35
CA LYS A 140 52.80 5.58 20.23
C LYS A 140 52.53 4.11 19.90
N GLU A 141 53.02 3.23 20.76
CA GLU A 141 52.80 1.79 20.63
C GLU A 141 51.33 1.41 20.78
N LYS A 142 50.91 0.41 20.01
CA LYS A 142 49.54 -0.10 20.04
C LYS A 142 49.30 -0.78 21.38
N ASP A 143 48.38 -0.21 22.14
CA ASP A 143 47.94 -0.69 23.45
C ASP A 143 46.51 -1.24 23.37
N GLU A 144 45.96 -1.63 24.52
CA GLU A 144 44.58 -2.11 24.64
C GLU A 144 43.54 -1.09 24.11
N THR A 145 43.80 0.21 24.29
CA THR A 145 42.95 1.29 23.78
C THR A 145 42.88 1.25 22.25
N PHE A 146 44.03 1.10 21.59
CA PHE A 146 44.10 0.96 20.14
C PHE A 146 43.32 -0.26 19.67
N PHE A 147 43.57 -1.44 20.25
CA PHE A 147 42.93 -2.68 19.79
C PHE A 147 41.41 -2.64 19.97
N THR A 148 40.94 -2.10 21.10
CA THR A 148 39.50 -1.94 21.38
C THR A 148 38.85 -0.95 20.42
N ALA A 149 39.47 0.21 20.20
CA ALA A 149 38.99 1.21 19.25
C ALA A 149 38.98 0.66 17.81
N LYS A 150 40.02 -0.07 17.41
CA LYS A 150 40.13 -0.66 16.07
C LYS A 150 39.07 -1.74 15.83
N ALA A 151 38.84 -2.62 16.81
CA ALA A 151 37.78 -3.63 16.72
C ALA A 151 36.40 -2.97 16.55
N SER A 152 36.13 -1.93 17.34
CA SER A 152 34.88 -1.16 17.25
C SER A 152 34.74 -0.44 15.91
N TYR A 153 35.84 0.14 15.40
CA TYR A 153 35.87 0.79 14.08
C TYR A 153 35.52 -0.19 12.97
N ASP A 154 36.09 -1.41 13.00
CA ASP A 154 35.84 -2.43 11.99
C ASP A 154 34.40 -2.93 12.00
N GLU A 155 33.84 -3.13 13.19
CA GLU A 155 32.43 -3.51 13.36
C GLU A 155 31.49 -2.43 12.81
N LEU A 156 31.68 -1.16 13.21
CA LEU A 156 30.83 -0.06 12.74
C LEU A 156 31.00 0.19 11.24
N SER A 157 32.21 0.04 10.69
CA SER A 157 32.45 0.13 9.26
C SER A 157 31.69 -0.96 8.48
N THR A 158 31.65 -2.17 9.04
CA THR A 158 30.87 -3.28 8.48
C THR A 158 29.37 -2.99 8.51
N GLN A 159 28.85 -2.51 9.64
CA GLN A 159 27.44 -2.12 9.77
C GLN A 159 27.06 -1.00 8.79
N ARG A 160 27.93 0.01 8.65
CA ARG A 160 27.73 1.13 7.72
C ARG A 160 27.64 0.64 6.27
N ASN A 161 28.52 -0.27 5.86
CA ASN A 161 28.45 -0.89 4.53
C ASN A 161 27.17 -1.71 4.31
N GLN A 162 26.66 -2.40 5.34
CA GLN A 162 25.39 -3.11 5.26
C GLN A 162 24.21 -2.15 5.08
N ILE A 163 24.22 -1.00 5.77
CA ILE A 163 23.19 0.04 5.62
C ILE A 163 23.26 0.67 4.23
N ASP A 164 24.45 0.96 3.71
CA ASP A 164 24.60 1.51 2.36
C ASP A 164 24.03 0.54 1.30
N ALA A 165 24.23 -0.77 1.48
CA ALA A 165 23.62 -1.78 0.62
C ALA A 165 22.08 -1.78 0.71
N GLN A 166 21.51 -1.63 1.92
CA GLN A 166 20.06 -1.53 2.11
C GLN A 166 19.49 -0.25 1.48
N ILE A 167 20.14 0.89 1.66
CA ILE A 167 19.76 2.18 1.04
C ILE A 167 19.75 2.04 -0.48
N THR A 168 20.83 1.48 -1.06
CA THR A 168 20.94 1.27 -2.51
C THR A 168 19.82 0.37 -3.03
N ALA A 169 19.51 -0.73 -2.32
CA ALA A 169 18.45 -1.65 -2.69
C ALA A 169 17.05 -1.01 -2.65
N LEU A 170 16.79 -0.13 -1.69
CA LEU A 170 15.53 0.62 -1.58
C LEU A 170 15.41 1.71 -2.64
N GLU A 171 16.50 2.39 -2.98
CA GLU A 171 16.51 3.42 -4.03
C GLU A 171 16.30 2.81 -5.42
N ALA A 172 16.77 1.57 -5.67
CA ALA A 172 16.57 0.86 -6.92
C ALA A 172 15.11 0.38 -7.18
N GLN A 173 14.26 0.38 -6.15
CA GLN A 173 12.84 -0.01 -6.25
C GLN A 173 11.91 1.15 -6.64
N LYS A 174 12.43 2.39 -6.70
CA LYS A 174 11.68 3.58 -7.12
C LYS A 174 11.60 3.71 -8.63
#